data_AF-A0A8B6ED11-F1
#
_entry.id   AF-A0A8B6ED11-F1
#
_cell.length_a   1.000
_cell.length_b   1.000
_cell.length_c   1.000
_cell.angle_alpha   90.00
_cell.angle_beta   90.00
_cell.angle_gamma   90.00
#
_symmetry.space_group_name_H-M   'P 1'
#
loop_
_entity.id
_entity.type
_entity.pdbx_description
1 polymer ?
#
loop_
_entity_poly.entity_id
_entity_poly.type
_entity_poly.pdbx_seq_one_letter_code
_entity_poly.pdbx_strand_id
1 'polypeptide(L)'
;MGGHGALICALKNPGQYKSVSAFAPICNPINCPWGVKAFTGYLGEDKEAWKEYDATCLVKKYNGPPLDILIDQGKADNFLAPGQLLPDNFVAACTESKTQVTLRMQEGYDHSYYFMATFIEDHINHHAKFLK
;
A
#
# COMPACT_ATOMS: atom_id res chain seq x y z
N MET A 1 -0.08 -8.38 -4.16
CA MET A 1 -0.68 -7.56 -5.26
C MET A 1 -2.00 -6.89 -4.86
N GLY A 2 -2.98 -7.56 -4.22
CA GLY A 2 -4.25 -6.90 -3.83
C GLY A 2 -4.09 -5.64 -2.97
N GLY A 3 -3.14 -5.63 -2.02
CA GLY A 3 -2.84 -4.45 -1.20
C GLY A 3 -2.36 -3.22 -2.00
N HIS A 4 -1.62 -3.45 -3.10
CA HIS A 4 -1.28 -2.38 -4.04
C HIS A 4 -2.54 -1.76 -4.66
N GLY A 5 -3.43 -2.62 -5.17
CA GLY A 5 -4.71 -2.23 -5.77
C GLY A 5 -5.56 -1.40 -4.81
N ALA A 6 -5.69 -1.84 -3.55
CA ALA A 6 -6.46 -1.13 -2.53
C ALA A 6 -5.96 0.31 -2.33
N LEU A 7 -4.63 0.49 -2.17
CA LEU A 7 -4.03 1.80 -1.97
C LEU A 7 -4.24 2.71 -3.18
N ILE A 8 -3.98 2.23 -4.41
CA ILE A 8 -4.15 3.07 -5.60
C ILE A 8 -5.61 3.43 -5.84
N CYS A 9 -6.55 2.52 -5.57
CA CYS A 9 -7.98 2.81 -5.72
C CYS A 9 -8.42 3.92 -4.76
N ALA A 10 -8.01 3.85 -3.50
CA ALA A 10 -8.35 4.89 -2.52
C ALA A 10 -7.72 6.25 -2.87
N LEU A 11 -6.45 6.26 -3.30
CA LEU A 11 -5.73 7.50 -3.62
C LEU A 11 -6.18 8.15 -4.93
N LYS A 12 -6.53 7.37 -5.96
CA LYS A 12 -7.03 7.88 -7.26
C LYS A 12 -8.48 8.32 -7.21
N ASN A 13 -9.24 7.89 -6.21
CA ASN A 13 -10.66 8.20 -6.09
C ASN A 13 -10.98 8.91 -4.76
N PRO A 14 -10.47 10.14 -4.54
CA PRO A 14 -10.73 10.89 -3.31
C PRO A 14 -12.22 10.98 -2.98
N GLY A 15 -12.57 10.68 -1.73
CA GLY A 15 -13.95 10.75 -1.22
C GLY A 15 -14.84 9.55 -1.52
N GLN A 16 -14.45 8.63 -2.43
CA GLN A 16 -15.21 7.39 -2.68
C GLN A 16 -14.97 6.33 -1.60
N TYR A 17 -13.79 6.31 -0.98
CA TYR A 17 -13.42 5.39 0.08
C TYR A 17 -13.27 6.15 1.41
N LYS A 18 -13.85 5.59 2.49
CA LYS A 18 -13.82 6.20 3.82
C LYS A 18 -12.55 5.86 4.63
N SER A 19 -11.91 4.74 4.31
CA SER A 19 -10.65 4.26 4.88
C SER A 19 -10.04 3.23 3.93
N VAL A 20 -8.74 2.95 4.07
CA VAL A 20 -8.05 1.92 3.29
C VAL A 20 -7.05 1.17 4.16
N SER A 21 -6.95 -0.14 3.97
CA SER A 21 -5.94 -0.94 4.64
C SER A 21 -5.36 -2.00 3.71
N ALA A 22 -4.16 -2.50 4.03
CA ALA A 22 -3.49 -3.52 3.23
C ALA A 22 -2.56 -4.40 4.06
N PHE A 23 -2.49 -5.68 3.69
CA PHE A 23 -1.46 -6.62 4.15
C PHE A 23 -0.34 -6.72 3.11
N ALA A 24 0.90 -6.57 3.56
CA ALA A 24 2.12 -6.68 2.75
C ALA A 24 1.99 -6.08 1.33
N PRO A 25 1.59 -4.80 1.21
CA PRO A 25 1.35 -4.18 -0.09
C PRO A 25 2.64 -4.01 -0.89
N ILE A 26 2.51 -4.06 -2.23
CA ILE A 26 3.53 -3.53 -3.14
C ILE A 26 3.29 -2.01 -3.22
N CYS A 27 3.98 -1.27 -2.37
CA CYS A 27 3.74 0.16 -2.22
C CYS A 27 4.32 1.00 -3.36
N ASN A 28 5.50 0.62 -3.85
CA ASN A 28 6.27 1.41 -4.80
C ASN A 28 6.69 0.58 -6.03
N PRO A 29 5.73 0.06 -6.81
CA PRO A 29 5.99 -0.84 -7.95
C PRO A 29 6.93 -0.29 -9.02
N ILE A 30 7.02 1.03 -9.23
CA ILE A 30 7.98 1.61 -10.19
C ILE A 30 9.45 1.29 -9.83
N ASN A 31 9.71 1.00 -8.55
CA ASN A 31 11.02 0.74 -7.97
C ASN A 31 11.21 -0.72 -7.52
N CYS A 32 10.31 -1.65 -7.86
CA CYS A 32 10.47 -3.06 -7.52
C CYS A 32 10.44 -3.99 -8.76
N PRO A 33 11.12 -5.15 -8.72
CA PRO A 33 11.21 -6.03 -9.90
C PRO A 33 9.85 -6.51 -10.43
N TRP A 34 8.89 -6.83 -9.54
CA TRP A 34 7.54 -7.22 -9.97
C TRP A 34 6.81 -6.09 -10.68
N GLY A 35 6.85 -4.89 -10.12
CA GLY A 35 6.19 -3.73 -10.69
C GLY A 35 6.83 -3.30 -12.02
N VAL A 36 8.16 -3.26 -12.11
CA VAL A 36 8.88 -2.99 -13.37
C VAL A 36 8.47 -4.00 -14.45
N LYS A 37 8.50 -5.30 -14.15
CA LYS A 37 8.10 -6.33 -15.13
C LYS A 37 6.65 -6.17 -15.58
N ALA A 38 5.73 -5.96 -14.64
CA ALA A 38 4.30 -5.85 -14.93
C ALA A 38 3.98 -4.56 -15.71
N PHE A 39 4.52 -3.42 -15.28
CA PHE A 39 4.26 -2.14 -15.92
C PHE A 39 4.90 -2.03 -17.30
N THR A 40 6.13 -2.53 -17.50
CA THR A 40 6.68 -2.64 -18.86
C THR A 40 5.75 -3.44 -19.77
N GLY A 41 5.19 -4.56 -19.29
CA GLY A 41 4.30 -5.40 -20.08
C GLY A 41 2.92 -4.80 -20.36
N TYR A 42 2.34 -4.06 -19.42
CA TYR A 42 0.97 -3.54 -19.55
C TYR A 42 0.88 -2.08 -19.99
N LEU A 43 1.85 -1.25 -19.59
CA LEU A 43 1.85 0.21 -19.75
C LEU A 43 2.97 0.68 -20.69
N GLY A 44 3.84 -0.22 -21.17
CA GLY A 44 5.01 0.12 -21.98
C GLY A 44 6.17 0.67 -21.15
N GLU A 45 7.20 1.19 -21.81
CA GLU A 45 8.47 1.59 -21.17
C GLU A 45 8.46 2.99 -20.55
N ASP A 46 7.38 3.77 -20.75
CA ASP A 46 7.26 5.11 -20.18
C ASP A 46 6.97 5.08 -18.68
N LYS A 47 8.02 5.30 -17.88
CA LYS A 47 7.93 5.34 -16.42
C LYS A 47 7.10 6.50 -15.88
N GLU A 48 6.86 7.57 -16.64
CA GLU A 48 5.98 8.65 -16.19
C GLU A 48 4.54 8.16 -16.11
N ALA A 49 4.08 7.38 -17.10
CA ALA A 49 2.76 6.76 -17.09
C ALA A 49 2.56 5.80 -15.90
N TRP A 50 3.63 5.14 -15.44
CA TRP A 50 3.56 4.21 -14.31
C TRP A 50 3.23 4.91 -12.99
N LYS A 51 3.56 6.20 -12.84
CA LYS A 51 3.29 6.96 -11.61
C LYS A 51 1.80 7.07 -11.31
N GLU A 52 0.94 6.93 -12.31
CA GLU A 52 -0.52 6.89 -12.12
C GLU A 52 -1.02 5.60 -11.48
N TYR A 53 -0.16 4.59 -11.35
CA TYR A 53 -0.43 3.29 -10.77
C TYR A 53 0.59 2.94 -9.70
N ASP A 54 1.23 3.91 -9.05
CA ASP A 54 2.17 3.69 -7.97
C ASP A 54 1.67 4.41 -6.71
N ALA A 55 1.39 3.67 -5.63
CA ALA A 55 0.78 4.24 -4.43
C ALA A 55 1.69 5.29 -3.77
N THR A 56 3.01 5.07 -3.76
CA THR A 56 4.00 6.02 -3.26
C THR A 56 4.04 7.29 -4.12
N CYS A 57 3.89 7.20 -5.44
CA CYS A 57 3.77 8.39 -6.29
C CYS A 57 2.43 9.13 -6.11
N LEU A 58 1.34 8.38 -5.98
CA LEU A 58 -0.01 8.93 -5.86
C LEU A 58 -0.21 9.67 -4.53
N VAL A 59 0.27 9.13 -3.41
CA VAL A 59 0.08 9.76 -2.10
C VAL A 59 0.77 11.13 -2.00
N LYS A 60 1.91 11.32 -2.69
CA LYS A 60 2.59 12.63 -2.78
C LYS A 60 1.73 13.72 -3.42
N LYS A 61 0.76 13.34 -4.26
CA LYS A 61 -0.13 14.25 -4.99
C LYS A 61 -1.55 14.26 -4.41
N TYR A 62 -1.81 13.50 -3.34
CA TYR A 62 -3.13 13.36 -2.78
C TYR A 62 -3.60 14.69 -2.18
N ASN A 63 -4.76 15.16 -2.62
CA ASN A 63 -5.40 16.40 -2.18
C ASN A 63 -6.87 16.17 -1.75
N GLY A 64 -7.20 14.92 -1.41
CA GLY A 64 -8.52 14.51 -1.01
C GLY A 64 -8.88 14.82 0.44
N PRO A 65 -10.06 14.38 0.91
CA PRO A 65 -10.41 14.42 2.32
C PRO A 65 -9.42 13.58 3.15
N PRO A 66 -9.36 13.77 4.49
CA PRO A 66 -8.54 12.92 5.34
C PRO A 66 -8.81 11.43 5.09
N LEU A 67 -7.75 10.69 4.80
CA LEU A 67 -7.78 9.25 4.54
C LEU A 67 -6.89 8.55 5.56
N ASP A 68 -7.49 7.68 6.37
CA ASP A 68 -6.74 6.84 7.30
C ASP A 68 -6.29 5.57 6.59
N ILE A 69 -4.98 5.30 6.66
CA ILE A 69 -4.32 4.18 5.99
C ILE A 69 -3.70 3.25 7.04
N LEU A 70 -4.11 1.99 7.06
CA LEU A 70 -3.51 0.94 7.90
C LEU A 70 -2.74 -0.07 7.05
N ILE A 71 -1.47 -0.29 7.34
CA ILE A 71 -0.65 -1.32 6.70
C ILE A 71 -0.07 -2.25 7.75
N ASP A 72 -0.29 -3.55 7.56
CA ASP A 72 0.41 -4.59 8.28
C ASP A 72 1.43 -5.27 7.37
N GLN A 73 2.65 -5.41 7.87
CA GLN A 73 3.76 -6.03 7.16
C GLN A 73 4.42 -7.08 8.06
N GLY A 74 4.45 -8.33 7.60
CA GLY A 74 5.26 -9.37 8.22
C GLY A 74 6.75 -9.03 8.12
N LYS A 75 7.48 -9.06 9.23
CA LYS A 75 8.92 -8.75 9.24
C LYS A 75 9.77 -9.91 8.73
N ALA A 76 9.24 -11.14 8.79
CA ALA A 76 9.84 -12.34 8.21
C ALA A 76 9.30 -12.62 6.79
N ASP A 77 8.69 -11.62 6.15
CA ASP A 77 8.16 -11.74 4.80
C ASP A 77 9.30 -11.87 3.77
N ASN A 78 9.29 -12.98 3.04
CA ASN A 78 10.31 -13.32 2.05
C ASN A 78 10.35 -12.37 0.84
N PHE A 79 9.36 -11.49 0.66
CA PHE A 79 9.33 -10.49 -0.41
C PHE A 79 9.74 -9.08 0.07
N LEU A 80 9.88 -8.88 1.38
CA LEU A 80 10.28 -7.60 1.96
C LEU A 80 11.76 -7.31 1.67
N ALA A 81 12.67 -8.20 2.09
CA ALA A 81 14.11 -8.02 1.91
C ALA A 81 14.56 -7.94 0.44
N PRO A 82 13.98 -8.71 -0.50
CA PRO A 82 14.23 -8.53 -1.93
C PRO A 82 13.68 -7.23 -2.54
N GLY A 83 13.02 -6.38 -1.75
CA GLY A 83 12.56 -5.07 -2.17
C GLY A 83 11.30 -5.08 -3.05
N GLN A 84 10.41 -6.08 -2.90
CA GLN A 84 9.16 -6.10 -3.67
C GLN A 84 8.10 -5.16 -3.06
N LEU A 85 8.09 -5.05 -1.73
CA LEU A 85 6.99 -4.44 -0.99
C LEU A 85 7.22 -2.94 -0.73
N LEU A 86 8.42 -2.59 -0.28
CA LEU A 86 8.88 -1.22 -0.07
C LEU A 86 7.92 -0.35 0.79
N PRO A 87 7.43 -0.83 1.95
CA PRO A 87 6.49 -0.08 2.79
C PRO A 87 7.09 1.22 3.33
N ASP A 88 8.39 1.25 3.61
CA ASP A 88 9.08 2.45 4.11
C ASP A 88 9.05 3.61 3.11
N ASN A 89 9.15 3.33 1.80
CA ASN A 89 9.04 4.34 0.76
C ASN A 89 7.66 5.03 0.80
N PHE A 90 6.61 4.26 1.08
CA PHE A 90 5.25 4.78 1.20
C PHE A 90 5.10 5.64 2.45
N VAL A 91 5.61 5.18 3.60
CA VAL A 91 5.57 5.96 4.85
C VAL A 91 6.30 7.29 4.71
N ALA A 92 7.45 7.31 4.03
CA ALA A 92 8.16 8.55 3.72
C ALA A 92 7.30 9.50 2.87
N ALA A 93 6.64 8.98 1.82
CA ALA A 93 5.75 9.75 0.96
C ALA A 93 4.48 10.27 1.67
N CYS A 94 3.90 9.46 2.57
CA CYS A 94 2.81 9.88 3.45
C CYS A 94 3.25 11.02 4.38
N THR A 95 4.46 10.92 4.93
CA THR A 95 5.04 11.97 5.80
C THR A 95 5.20 13.29 5.05
N GLU A 96 5.73 13.26 3.82
CA GLU A 96 5.87 14.44 2.95
C GLU A 96 4.51 15.09 2.61
N SER A 97 3.50 14.27 2.31
CA SER A 97 2.14 14.72 1.95
C SER A 97 1.22 15.01 3.15
N LYS A 98 1.69 14.75 4.38
CA LYS A 98 0.88 14.81 5.61
C LYS A 98 -0.36 13.90 5.57
N THR A 99 -0.28 12.79 4.83
CA THR A 99 -1.31 11.75 4.81
C THR A 99 -1.09 10.82 6.00
N GLN A 100 -2.15 10.53 6.75
CA GLN A 100 -2.04 9.66 7.92
C GLN A 100 -1.86 8.19 7.50
N VAL A 101 -0.78 7.58 7.98
CA VAL A 101 -0.52 6.15 7.77
C VAL A 101 -0.06 5.52 9.08
N THR A 102 -0.60 4.34 9.37
CA THR A 102 -0.15 3.46 10.45
C THR A 102 0.48 2.23 9.81
N LEU A 103 1.81 2.10 9.92
CA LEU A 103 2.54 0.90 9.52
C LEU A 103 2.85 0.06 10.77
N ARG A 104 2.40 -1.19 10.78
CA ARG A 104 2.71 -2.17 11.83
C ARG A 104 3.62 -3.25 11.26
N MET A 105 4.82 -3.34 11.83
CA MET A 105 5.78 -4.39 11.49
C MET A 105 5.58 -5.58 12.43
N GLN A 106 5.08 -6.68 11.91
CA GLN A 106 4.70 -7.87 12.68
C GLN A 106 5.85 -8.86 12.75
N GLU A 107 6.48 -8.97 13.92
CA GLU A 107 7.66 -9.82 14.15
C GLU A 107 7.33 -11.31 13.94
N GLY A 108 8.19 -12.03 13.21
CA GLY A 108 8.02 -13.46 12.94
C GLY A 108 6.95 -13.84 11.90
N TYR A 109 6.14 -12.89 11.43
CA TYR A 109 5.11 -13.15 10.43
C TYR A 109 5.65 -13.04 8.99
N ASP A 110 5.13 -13.92 8.13
CA ASP A 110 5.50 -14.06 6.72
C ASP A 110 4.46 -13.40 5.78
N HIS A 111 4.42 -13.82 4.51
CA HIS A 111 3.47 -13.33 3.49
C HIS A 111 2.18 -14.18 3.39
N SER A 112 1.99 -15.17 4.26
CA SER A 112 0.94 -16.16 4.10
C SER A 112 -0.42 -15.68 4.61
N TYR A 113 -1.45 -16.47 4.33
CA TYR A 113 -2.76 -16.25 4.93
C TYR A 113 -2.79 -16.48 6.45
N TYR A 114 -1.80 -17.17 7.04
CA TYR A 114 -1.71 -17.25 8.51
C TYR A 114 -1.47 -15.87 9.10
N PHE A 115 -0.52 -15.12 8.53
CA PHE A 115 -0.28 -13.72 8.88
C PHE A 115 -1.55 -12.87 8.71
N MET A 116 -2.20 -12.95 7.55
CA MET A 116 -3.40 -12.14 7.29
C MET A 116 -4.55 -12.49 8.26
N ALA A 117 -4.78 -13.78 8.49
CA ALA A 117 -5.85 -14.25 9.38
C ALA A 117 -5.62 -13.82 10.84
N THR A 118 -4.36 -13.71 11.29
CA THR A 118 -4.06 -13.23 12.65
C THR A 118 -4.51 -11.78 12.87
N PHE A 119 -4.40 -10.92 11.85
CA PHE A 119 -4.62 -9.48 11.99
C PHE A 119 -5.85 -8.96 11.24
N ILE A 120 -6.63 -9.82 10.58
CA ILE A 120 -7.80 -9.40 9.80
C ILE A 120 -8.88 -8.72 10.65
N GLU A 121 -9.04 -9.15 11.90
CA GLU A 121 -9.99 -8.53 12.84
C GLU A 121 -9.65 -7.06 13.08
N ASP A 122 -8.36 -6.71 13.22
CA ASP A 122 -7.93 -5.33 13.39
C ASP A 122 -8.26 -4.48 12.16
N HIS A 123 -8.12 -5.03 10.96
CA HIS A 123 -8.45 -4.34 9.71
C HIS A 123 -9.97 -4.12 9.58
N ILE A 124 -10.78 -5.12 9.94
CA ILE A 124 -12.24 -4.99 9.99
C ILE A 124 -12.63 -3.90 10.99
N ASN A 125 -12.05 -3.92 12.19
CA ASN A 125 -12.30 -2.92 13.22
C ASN A 125 -11.83 -1.52 12.82
N HIS A 126 -10.71 -1.41 12.09
CA HIS A 126 -10.25 -0.16 11.51
C HIS A 126 -11.31 0.39 10.55
N HIS A 127 -11.78 -0.40 9.58
CA HIS A 127 -12.79 0.04 8.62
C HIS A 127 -14.14 0.39 9.26
N ALA A 128 -14.58 -0.40 10.25
CA ALA A 128 -15.84 -0.19 10.96
C ALA A 128 -15.93 1.17 11.65
N LYS A 129 -14.80 1.80 12.02
CA LYS A 129 -14.77 3.16 12.60
C LYS A 129 -15.29 4.22 11.61
N PHE A 130 -15.16 3.97 10.31
CA PHE A 130 -15.45 4.95 9.25
C PHE A 130 -16.71 4.63 8.44
N LEU A 131 -17.36 3.49 8.71
CA LEU A 131 -18.54 2.98 7.98
C LEU A 131 -19.82 2.98 8.82
N LYS A 132 -19.88 3.85 9.84
CA LYS A 132 -21.09 4.06 10.64
C LYS A 132 -22.12 4.90 9.90
#